data_AF-A0A3Q4N2L6-F1
#
_entry.id   AF-A0A3Q4N2L6-F1
#
_cell.length_a   1.000
_cell.length_b   1.000
_cell.length_c   1.000
_cell.angle_alpha   90.00
_cell.angle_beta   90.00
_cell.angle_gamma   90.00
#
_symmetry.space_group_name_H-M   'P 1'
#
loop_
_entity.id
_entity.type
_entity.pdbx_description
1 polymer ?
#
loop_
_entity_poly.entity_id
_entity_poly.type
_entity_poly.pdbx_seq_one_letter_code
_entity_poly.pdbx_strand_id
1 'polypeptide(L)'
;MFSLGEKMEFLIGNPFSTPVGQRIERATNGSLQSEDWGLNMEICDIINETDEGPRDAVKAIKKRIVGNKNFREIMFALTVLETCVKNCGHRFHVLVASQEFVEGVLVRSILPKNNPPTILHDRVLSLIQVCT
;
A
#
# COMPACT_ATOMS: atom_id res chain seq x y z
N MET A 1 6.36 -16.97 20.72
CA MET A 1 5.83 -15.79 21.44
C MET A 1 5.58 -14.72 20.39
N PHE A 2 4.32 -14.45 20.02
CA PHE A 2 4.00 -13.51 18.94
C PHE A 2 4.28 -12.05 19.34
N SER A 3 4.83 -11.27 18.42
CA SER A 3 4.99 -9.81 18.54
C SER A 3 3.62 -9.12 18.70
N LEU A 4 3.58 -7.96 19.35
CA LEU A 4 2.37 -7.13 19.48
C LEU A 4 1.74 -6.82 18.11
N GLY A 5 2.55 -6.68 17.06
CA GLY A 5 2.08 -6.50 15.68
C GLY A 5 1.38 -7.76 15.13
N GLU A 6 1.92 -8.94 15.39
CA GLU A 6 1.34 -10.22 14.95
C GLU A 6 0.04 -10.55 15.70
N LYS A 7 -0.05 -10.20 16.99
CA LYS A 7 -1.29 -10.32 17.77
C LYS A 7 -2.41 -9.42 17.25
N MET A 8 -2.07 -8.22 16.79
CA MET A 8 -3.05 -7.27 16.24
C MET A 8 -3.54 -7.72 14.85
N GLU A 9 -2.66 -8.26 14.01
CA GLU A 9 -3.05 -8.87 12.72
C GLU A 9 -3.94 -10.11 12.90
N PHE A 10 -3.70 -10.94 13.92
CA PHE A 10 -4.54 -12.11 14.23
C PHE A 10 -6.00 -11.72 14.53
N LEU A 11 -6.23 -10.57 15.16
CA LEU A 11 -7.56 -10.08 15.50
C LEU A 11 -8.28 -9.37 14.33
N ILE A 12 -7.53 -8.92 13.31
CA ILE A 12 -8.04 -8.06 12.22
C ILE A 12 -8.22 -8.86 10.91
N GLY A 13 -7.75 -10.11 10.84
CA GLY A 13 -7.73 -10.93 9.64
C GLY A 13 -6.60 -10.52 8.69
N ASN A 14 -6.11 -11.45 7.86
CA ASN A 14 -5.02 -11.16 6.93
C ASN A 14 -5.48 -10.13 5.86
N PRO A 15 -4.87 -8.94 5.76
CA PRO A 15 -5.23 -7.96 4.73
C PRO A 15 -5.18 -8.46 3.29
N PHE A 16 -4.43 -9.53 3.00
CA PHE A 16 -4.39 -10.15 1.68
C PHE A 16 -5.51 -11.19 1.44
N SER A 17 -6.38 -11.48 2.41
CA SER A 17 -7.50 -12.41 2.18
C SER A 17 -8.72 -11.77 1.53
N THR A 18 -8.83 -10.44 1.52
CA THR A 18 -9.96 -9.71 0.93
C THR A 18 -9.87 -9.69 -0.60
N PRO A 19 -10.98 -9.45 -1.34
CA PRO A 19 -10.95 -9.43 -2.81
C PRO A 19 -9.89 -8.48 -3.39
N VAL A 20 -9.86 -7.23 -2.93
CA VAL A 20 -8.84 -6.24 -3.34
C VAL A 20 -7.45 -6.59 -2.78
N GLY A 21 -7.39 -7.15 -1.57
CA GLY A 21 -6.14 -7.55 -0.93
C GLY A 21 -5.37 -8.61 -1.72
N GLN A 22 -6.08 -9.61 -2.27
CA GLN A 22 -5.48 -10.65 -3.12
C GLN A 22 -4.91 -10.06 -4.42
N ARG A 23 -5.58 -9.06 -5.00
CA ARG A 23 -5.07 -8.36 -6.19
C ARG A 23 -3.85 -7.54 -5.89
N ILE A 24 -3.85 -6.81 -4.79
CA ILE A 24 -2.67 -6.06 -4.32
C ILE A 24 -1.51 -7.02 -4.04
N GLU A 25 -1.76 -8.17 -3.39
CA GLU A 25 -0.72 -9.16 -3.11
C GLU A 25 -0.03 -9.64 -4.40
N ARG A 26 -0.82 -9.93 -5.45
CA ARG A 26 -0.33 -10.36 -6.76
C ARG A 26 0.37 -9.24 -7.53
N ALA A 27 -0.23 -8.05 -7.59
CA ALA A 27 0.30 -6.88 -8.31
C ALA A 27 1.63 -6.37 -7.72
N THR A 28 1.91 -6.73 -6.48
CA THR A 28 3.12 -6.32 -5.74
C THR A 28 4.08 -7.47 -5.47
N ASN A 29 3.95 -8.59 -6.19
CA ASN A 29 4.84 -9.73 -6.02
C ASN A 29 6.27 -9.40 -6.52
N GLY A 30 7.28 -9.64 -5.68
CA GLY A 30 8.68 -9.34 -6.01
C GLY A 30 9.25 -10.12 -7.20
N SER A 31 8.59 -11.19 -7.65
CA SER A 31 8.98 -11.97 -8.82
C SER A 31 8.48 -11.42 -10.16
N LEU A 32 7.60 -10.42 -10.15
CA LEU A 32 7.14 -9.75 -11.38
C LEU A 32 8.31 -9.09 -12.12
N GLN A 33 8.29 -9.12 -13.45
CA GLN A 33 9.29 -8.47 -14.30
C GLN A 33 9.10 -6.95 -14.39
N SER A 34 7.84 -6.50 -14.35
CA SER A 34 7.42 -5.10 -14.34
C SER A 34 6.08 -4.97 -13.63
N GLU A 35 5.56 -3.75 -13.54
CA GLU A 35 4.20 -3.47 -13.08
C GLU A 35 3.16 -4.25 -13.90
N ASP A 36 2.19 -4.83 -13.21
CA ASP A 36 1.00 -5.41 -13.84
C ASP A 36 -0.11 -4.35 -13.87
N TRP A 37 -0.15 -3.57 -14.95
CA TRP A 37 -1.14 -2.51 -15.11
C TRP A 37 -2.58 -3.03 -15.19
N GLY A 38 -2.77 -4.27 -15.65
CA GLY A 38 -4.09 -4.90 -15.65
C GLY A 38 -4.61 -5.09 -14.23
N LEU A 39 -3.77 -5.67 -13.35
CA LEU A 39 -4.11 -5.80 -11.93
C LEU A 39 -4.26 -4.45 -11.23
N ASN A 40 -3.43 -3.44 -11.57
CA ASN A 40 -3.54 -2.12 -10.97
C ASN A 40 -4.88 -1.44 -11.28
N MET A 41 -5.39 -1.59 -12.50
CA MET A 41 -6.71 -1.06 -12.86
C MET A 41 -7.84 -1.88 -12.22
N GLU A 42 -7.74 -3.22 -12.18
CA GLU A 42 -8.72 -4.06 -11.46
C GLU A 42 -8.80 -3.68 -9.97
N ILE A 43 -7.68 -3.32 -9.34
CA ILE A 43 -7.66 -2.82 -7.96
C ILE A 43 -8.46 -1.50 -7.85
N CYS A 44 -8.30 -0.57 -8.79
CA CYS A 44 -9.05 0.68 -8.80
C CYS A 44 -10.55 0.44 -8.97
N ASP A 45 -10.93 -0.48 -9.86
CA ASP A 45 -12.33 -0.87 -10.08
C ASP A 45 -12.95 -1.42 -8.78
N ILE A 46 -12.28 -2.36 -8.11
CA ILE A 46 -12.78 -2.92 -6.84
C ILE A 46 -12.90 -1.83 -5.76
N ILE A 47 -11.94 -0.90 -5.68
CA ILE A 47 -11.98 0.22 -4.72
C ILE A 47 -13.19 1.13 -4.98
N ASN A 48 -13.52 1.39 -6.24
CA ASN A 48 -14.59 2.29 -6.62
C ASN A 48 -15.98 1.64 -6.55
N GLU A 49 -16.08 0.34 -6.85
CA GLU A 49 -17.35 -0.38 -6.99
C GLU A 49 -17.85 -1.03 -5.70
N THR A 50 -16.99 -1.21 -4.69
CA THR A 50 -17.35 -1.89 -3.44
C THR A 50 -17.32 -0.97 -2.24
N ASP A 51 -18.07 -1.33 -1.20
CA ASP A 51 -18.13 -0.50 0.00
C ASP A 51 -16.86 -0.61 0.86
N GLU A 52 -16.34 -1.83 0.99
CA GLU A 52 -15.17 -2.17 1.78
C GLU A 52 -13.84 -1.92 1.04
N GLY A 53 -13.88 -1.87 -0.30
CA GLY A 53 -12.72 -1.75 -1.17
C GLY A 53 -11.69 -0.70 -0.74
N PRO A 54 -12.07 0.56 -0.46
CA PRO A 54 -11.12 1.58 -0.01
C PRO A 54 -10.38 1.21 1.28
N ARG A 55 -11.10 0.69 2.29
CA ARG A 55 -10.52 0.34 3.59
C ARG A 55 -9.62 -0.87 3.50
N ASP A 56 -10.04 -1.88 2.74
CA ASP A 56 -9.28 -3.11 2.57
C ASP A 56 -8.02 -2.88 1.73
N ALA A 57 -8.09 -2.06 0.69
CA ALA A 57 -6.94 -1.68 -0.11
C ALA A 57 -5.86 -0.97 0.74
N VAL A 58 -6.26 -0.01 1.58
CA VAL A 58 -5.35 0.70 2.47
C VAL A 58 -4.64 -0.25 3.44
N LYS A 59 -5.35 -1.23 4.00
CA LYS A 59 -4.75 -2.25 4.89
C LYS A 59 -3.75 -3.14 4.15
N ALA A 60 -4.09 -3.59 2.93
CA ALA A 60 -3.22 -4.43 2.13
C ALA A 60 -1.95 -3.69 1.67
N ILE A 61 -2.08 -2.43 1.23
CA ILE A 61 -0.93 -1.57 0.87
C ILE A 61 -0.04 -1.34 2.10
N LYS A 62 -0.63 -1.01 3.26
CA LYS A 62 0.10 -0.86 4.53
C LYS A 62 0.88 -2.12 4.89
N LYS A 63 0.26 -3.30 4.78
CA LYS A 63 0.93 -4.58 5.04
C LYS A 63 2.10 -4.84 4.10
N ARG A 64 1.97 -4.51 2.81
CA ARG A 64 3.03 -4.70 1.81
C ARG A 64 4.24 -3.79 2.06
N ILE A 65 4.02 -2.57 2.56
CA ILE A 65 5.07 -1.56 2.75
C ILE A 65 5.74 -1.69 4.12
N VAL A 66 4.95 -1.75 5.20
CA VAL A 66 5.49 -1.59 6.56
C VAL A 66 6.28 -2.83 6.99
N GLY A 67 7.57 -2.64 7.25
CA GLY A 67 8.46 -3.71 7.71
C GLY A 67 8.99 -4.62 6.61
N ASN A 68 8.58 -4.40 5.36
CA ASN A 68 9.11 -5.12 4.22
C ASN A 68 10.53 -4.63 3.89
N LYS A 69 11.43 -5.55 3.57
CA LYS A 69 12.82 -5.25 3.15
C LYS A 69 13.02 -5.48 1.65
N ASN A 70 12.03 -6.05 0.97
CA ASN A 70 12.04 -6.20 -0.48
C ASN A 70 11.63 -4.87 -1.12
N PHE A 71 12.61 -4.05 -1.50
CA PHE A 71 12.34 -2.74 -2.09
C PHE A 71 11.57 -2.81 -3.41
N ARG A 72 11.67 -3.92 -4.16
CA ARG A 72 10.88 -4.10 -5.40
C ARG A 72 9.40 -4.20 -5.10
N GLU A 73 9.05 -5.00 -4.10
CA GLU A 73 7.68 -5.13 -3.60
C GLU A 73 7.12 -3.80 -3.08
N ILE A 74 7.94 -3.04 -2.34
CA ILE A 74 7.57 -1.71 -1.86
C ILE A 74 7.31 -0.77 -3.04
N MET A 75 8.20 -0.75 -4.03
CA MET A 75 8.04 0.11 -5.21
C MET A 75 6.77 -0.21 -5.99
N PHE A 76 6.44 -1.49 -6.19
CA PHE A 76 5.17 -1.87 -6.81
C PHE A 76 3.97 -1.43 -5.96
N ALA A 77 4.05 -1.54 -4.64
CA ALA A 77 2.98 -1.06 -3.75
C ALA A 77 2.78 0.46 -3.82
N LEU A 78 3.88 1.23 -3.96
CA LEU A 78 3.82 2.67 -4.18
C LEU A 78 3.23 3.02 -5.54
N THR A 79 3.49 2.23 -6.58
CA THR A 79 2.86 2.41 -7.89
C THR A 79 1.37 2.07 -7.86
N VAL A 80 0.96 1.01 -7.16
CA VAL A 80 -0.46 0.72 -6.90
C VAL A 80 -1.11 1.90 -6.18
N LEU A 81 -0.49 2.40 -5.10
CA LEU A 81 -1.00 3.56 -4.35
C LEU A 81 -1.15 4.81 -5.24
N GLU A 82 -0.13 5.14 -6.03
CA GLU A 82 -0.20 6.26 -6.98
C GLU A 82 -1.35 6.10 -7.98
N THR A 83 -1.51 4.89 -8.52
CA THR A 83 -2.57 4.58 -9.49
C THR A 83 -3.95 4.77 -8.84
N CYS A 84 -4.14 4.27 -7.62
CA CYS A 84 -5.39 4.46 -6.89
C CYS A 84 -5.65 5.93 -6.55
N VAL A 85 -4.63 6.71 -6.18
CA VAL A 85 -4.80 8.16 -5.94
C VAL A 85 -5.30 8.87 -7.21
N LYS A 86 -4.79 8.49 -8.38
CA LYS A 86 -5.18 9.08 -9.67
C LYS A 86 -6.53 8.62 -10.21
N ASN A 87 -6.98 7.42 -9.86
CA ASN A 87 -8.14 6.77 -10.49
C ASN A 87 -9.31 6.47 -9.54
N CYS A 88 -9.12 6.63 -8.22
CA CYS A 88 -10.17 6.39 -7.24
C CYS A 88 -10.78 7.69 -6.71
N GLY A 89 -11.99 7.59 -6.17
CA GLY A 89 -12.74 8.73 -5.65
C GLY A 89 -12.39 9.11 -4.20
N HIS A 90 -13.11 10.13 -3.71
CA HIS A 90 -12.94 10.74 -2.41
C HIS A 90 -12.87 9.74 -1.24
N ARG A 91 -13.67 8.66 -1.27
CA ARG A 91 -13.72 7.61 -0.24
C ARG A 91 -12.34 6.96 0.01
N PHE A 92 -11.51 6.85 -1.02
CA PHE A 92 -10.14 6.35 -0.89
C PHE A 92 -9.20 7.46 -0.44
N HIS A 93 -9.32 8.67 -1.02
CA HIS A 93 -8.46 9.81 -0.72
C HIS A 93 -8.46 10.19 0.76
N VAL A 94 -9.61 10.26 1.43
CA VAL A 94 -9.66 10.58 2.87
C VAL A 94 -8.90 9.58 3.74
N LEU A 95 -8.76 8.33 3.30
CA LEU A 95 -8.01 7.32 4.05
C LEU A 95 -6.50 7.49 3.85
N VAL A 96 -6.05 7.69 2.61
CA VAL A 96 -4.61 7.78 2.29
C VAL A 96 -4.01 9.15 2.60
N ALA A 97 -4.82 10.20 2.71
CA ALA A 97 -4.40 11.52 3.18
C ALA A 97 -4.40 11.64 4.72
N SER A 98 -4.86 10.61 5.44
CA SER A 98 -4.86 10.64 6.90
C SER A 98 -3.44 10.65 7.48
N GLN A 99 -3.26 11.33 8.61
CA GLN A 99 -1.98 11.35 9.32
C GLN A 99 -1.50 9.94 9.67
N GLU A 100 -2.42 9.04 10.07
CA GLU A 100 -2.09 7.64 10.37
C GLU A 100 -1.45 6.94 9.16
N PHE A 101 -1.98 7.19 7.95
CA PHE A 101 -1.44 6.57 6.74
C PHE A 101 -0.12 7.22 6.32
N VAL A 102 -0.07 8.55 6.23
CA VAL A 102 1.12 9.28 5.78
C VAL A 102 2.30 9.03 6.72
N GLU A 103 2.13 9.20 8.03
CA GLU A 103 3.21 8.97 8.99
C GLU A 103 3.49 7.47 9.18
N GLY A 104 2.44 6.67 9.35
CA GLY A 104 2.53 5.27 9.73
C GLY A 104 2.99 4.35 8.60
N VAL A 105 2.81 4.76 7.33
CA VAL A 105 3.18 3.97 6.15
C VAL A 105 4.28 4.67 5.36
N LEU A 106 4.03 5.88 4.84
CA LEU A 106 4.94 6.55 3.91
C LEU A 106 6.21 7.03 4.62
N VAL A 107 6.09 7.93 5.59
CA VAL A 107 7.25 8.45 6.35
C VAL A 107 7.97 7.31 7.05
N ARG A 108 7.23 6.39 7.67
CA ARG A 108 7.82 5.22 8.33
C ARG A 108 8.68 4.38 7.40
N SER A 109 8.34 4.25 6.11
CA SER A 109 9.09 3.46 5.14
C SER A 109 10.47 4.05 4.81
N ILE A 110 10.62 5.37 4.91
CA ILE A 110 11.86 6.10 4.56
C ILE A 110 12.72 6.51 5.75
N LEU A 111 12.36 6.09 6.98
CA LEU A 111 13.16 6.38 8.16
C LEU A 111 14.59 5.84 8.01
N PRO A 112 15.63 6.55 8.51
CA PRO A 112 17.03 6.13 8.37
C PRO A 112 17.31 4.70 8.86
N LYS A 113 16.59 4.25 9.89
CA LYS A 113 16.69 2.88 10.42
C LYS A 113 16.35 1.77 9.43
N ASN A 114 15.59 2.07 8.37
CA ASN A 114 15.24 1.11 7.32
C ASN A 114 16.26 1.09 6.19
N ASN A 115 17.20 2.04 6.15
CA ASN A 115 18.21 2.21 5.11
C ASN A 115 17.63 2.10 3.67
N PRO A 116 16.61 2.90 3.32
CA PRO A 116 15.98 2.83 2.01
C PRO A 116 16.96 3.29 0.91
N PRO A 117 16.88 2.72 -0.31
CA PRO A 117 17.60 3.27 -1.45
C PRO A 117 17.03 4.65 -1.82
N THR A 118 17.86 5.54 -2.37
CA THR A 118 17.47 6.91 -2.73
C THR A 118 16.22 6.96 -3.60
N ILE A 119 16.10 6.06 -4.57
CA ILE A 119 14.91 5.99 -5.45
C ILE A 119 13.60 5.77 -4.68
N LEU A 120 13.62 4.99 -3.59
CA LEU A 120 12.45 4.81 -2.75
C LEU A 120 12.14 6.09 -1.96
N HIS A 121 13.18 6.76 -1.47
CA HIS A 121 13.04 8.03 -0.77
C HIS A 121 12.36 9.09 -1.66
N ASP A 122 12.87 9.28 -2.88
CA ASP A 122 12.33 10.25 -3.83
C ASP A 122 10.88 9.94 -4.21
N ARG A 123 10.57 8.65 -4.40
CA ARG A 123 9.22 8.19 -4.74
C ARG A 123 8.21 8.48 -3.63
N VAL A 124 8.60 8.24 -2.38
CA VAL A 124 7.74 8.51 -1.22
C VAL A 124 7.52 10.01 -1.04
N LEU A 125 8.57 10.83 -1.17
CA LEU A 125 8.43 12.29 -1.09
C LEU A 125 7.48 12.83 -2.16
N SER A 126 7.60 12.34 -3.41
CA SER A 126 6.69 12.71 -4.49
C SER A 126 5.23 12.36 -4.18
N LEU A 127 4.97 11.21 -3.56
CA LEU A 127 3.61 10.82 -3.17
C LEU A 127 3.06 11.67 -2.02
N ILE A 128 3.90 12.02 -1.04
CA ILE A 128 3.49 12.89 0.07
C ILE A 128 3.08 14.26 -0.48
N GLN A 129 3.88 14.85 -1.38
CA GLN A 129 3.58 16.15 -2.01
C GLN A 129 2.28 16.18 -2.82
N VAL A 130 1.83 15.04 -3.34
CA VAL A 130 0.57 14.93 -4.09
C VAL A 130 -0.63 14.74 -3.16
N CYS A 131 -0.42 14.14 -1.99
CA CYS A 131 -1.47 13.85 -1.01
C CYS A 131 -1.69 14.96 0.04
N THR A 132 -0.80 15.96 0.12
CA THR A 132 -0.88 17.13 1.03
C THR A 132 -1.12 18.42 0.27
#